data_AF-A0A6N0I0Q3-F1
#
_entry.id   AF-A0A6N0I0Q3-F1
#
_cell.length_a   1.000
_cell.length_b   1.000
_cell.length_c   1.000
_cell.angle_alpha   90.00
_cell.angle_beta   90.00
_cell.angle_gamma   90.00
#
_symmetry.space_group_name_H-M   'P 1'
#
loop_
_entity.id
_entity.type
_entity.pdbx_description
1 polymer ?
#
loop_
_entity_poly.entity_id
_entity_poly.type
_entity_poly.pdbx_seq_one_letter_code
_entity_poly.pdbx_strand_id
1 'polypeptide(L)'
;MRKGAGFTLIELMIVLTIISILMVIAIPAYLNYRVRSQISEGFMLVEPVRVGMTEFYTTYGRWPANNQEAGVSDLPALFVSGIEGDYVQSVDIYQDVTDPDDLQSYILIFYSTAEMPELRSAFNLITFKPTAVADGGSIEWDCRPSVSVGKFWNQYEVKQKYRPSRCRD
;
A
#
# COMPACT_ATOMS: atom_id res chain seq x y z
N MET A 1 22.18 -58.73 -5.58
CA MET A 1 22.06 -57.39 -4.97
C MET A 1 22.65 -56.36 -5.91
N ARG A 2 21.84 -55.51 -6.55
CA ARG A 2 22.37 -54.36 -7.32
C ARG A 2 23.01 -53.41 -6.31
N LYS A 3 24.34 -53.20 -6.41
CA LYS A 3 25.00 -52.11 -5.71
C LYS A 3 24.39 -50.81 -6.23
N GLY A 4 23.57 -50.14 -5.42
CA GLY A 4 23.12 -48.80 -5.74
C GLY A 4 24.34 -47.90 -5.80
N ALA A 5 24.61 -47.31 -6.96
CA ALA A 5 25.62 -46.26 -7.07
C ALA A 5 25.10 -45.06 -6.25
N GLY A 6 25.73 -44.79 -5.11
CA GLY A 6 25.43 -43.64 -4.27
C GLY A 6 26.12 -42.38 -4.81
N PHE A 7 25.54 -41.22 -4.52
CA PHE A 7 26.15 -39.90 -4.79
C PHE A 7 27.47 -39.74 -4.02
N THR A 8 28.47 -39.13 -4.64
CA THR A 8 29.74 -38.83 -3.97
C THR A 8 29.64 -37.56 -3.11
N LEU A 9 30.41 -37.48 -2.03
CA LEU A 9 30.48 -36.27 -1.19
C LEU A 9 30.96 -35.05 -1.99
N ILE A 10 31.83 -35.25 -2.98
CA ILE A 10 32.35 -34.16 -3.81
C ILE A 10 31.28 -33.63 -4.78
N GLU A 11 30.43 -34.49 -5.35
CA GLU A 11 29.28 -34.05 -6.15
C GLU A 11 28.32 -33.20 -5.33
N LEU A 12 28.01 -33.65 -4.10
CA LEU A 12 27.12 -32.91 -3.22
C LEU A 12 27.69 -31.52 -2.90
N MET A 13 29.00 -31.43 -2.64
CA MET A 13 29.66 -30.19 -2.25
C MET A 13 29.64 -29.15 -3.37
N ILE A 14 29.89 -29.55 -4.61
CA ILE A 14 29.83 -28.67 -5.78
C ILE A 14 28.39 -28.18 -6.01
N VAL A 15 27.41 -29.08 -5.90
CA VAL A 15 25.98 -28.73 -6.07
C VAL A 15 25.55 -27.70 -5.02
N LEU A 16 25.95 -27.88 -3.76
CA LEU A 16 25.60 -26.97 -2.66
C LEU A 16 26.25 -25.58 -2.88
N THR A 17 27.49 -25.53 -3.38
CA THR A 17 28.15 -24.27 -3.73
C THR A 17 27.42 -23.53 -4.87
N ILE A 18 26.98 -24.24 -5.90
CA ILE A 18 26.24 -23.58 -7.00
C ILE A 18 24.89 -23.05 -6.49
N ILE A 19 24.17 -23.83 -5.69
CA ILE A 19 22.89 -23.41 -5.09
C ILE A 19 23.07 -22.17 -4.20
N SER A 20 24.14 -22.11 -3.39
CA SER A 20 24.37 -20.98 -2.50
C SER A 20 24.60 -19.67 -3.25
N ILE A 21 25.34 -19.71 -4.37
CA ILE A 21 25.57 -18.53 -5.22
C ILE A 21 24.24 -18.06 -5.85
N LEU A 22 23.42 -18.98 -6.35
CA LEU A 22 22.13 -18.63 -6.96
C LEU A 22 21.14 -18.04 -5.94
N MET A 23 21.11 -18.61 -4.72
CA MET A 23 20.24 -18.15 -3.63
C MET A 23 20.50 -16.69 -3.24
N VAL A 24 21.76 -16.25 -3.20
CA VAL A 24 22.13 -14.87 -2.82
C VAL A 24 21.48 -13.84 -3.75
N ILE A 25 21.31 -14.17 -5.03
CA ILE A 25 20.67 -13.29 -6.01
C ILE A 25 19.15 -13.45 -5.98
N ALA A 26 18.67 -14.70 -5.86
CA ALA A 26 17.25 -15.02 -5.96
C ALA A 26 16.43 -14.53 -4.75
N ILE A 27 16.93 -14.67 -3.53
CA ILE A 27 16.21 -14.30 -2.30
C ILE A 27 15.80 -12.82 -2.29
N PRO A 28 16.70 -11.83 -2.43
CA PRO A 28 16.29 -10.43 -2.36
C PRO A 28 15.31 -10.03 -3.47
N ALA A 29 15.43 -10.64 -4.66
CA ALA A 29 14.49 -10.41 -5.76
C ALA A 29 13.10 -10.98 -5.43
N TYR A 30 13.02 -12.21 -4.93
CA TYR A 30 11.78 -12.85 -4.52
C TYR A 30 11.08 -12.08 -3.39
N LEU A 31 11.82 -11.66 -2.37
CA LEU A 31 11.28 -10.84 -1.28
C LEU A 31 10.69 -9.53 -1.79
N ASN A 32 11.38 -8.83 -2.70
CA ASN A 32 10.84 -7.60 -3.29
C ASN A 32 9.57 -7.86 -4.12
N TYR A 33 9.51 -8.97 -4.86
CA TYR A 33 8.32 -9.34 -5.63
C TYR A 33 7.14 -9.65 -4.73
N ARG A 34 7.36 -10.41 -3.66
CA ARG A 34 6.32 -10.75 -2.68
C ARG A 34 5.73 -9.49 -2.05
N VAL A 35 6.57 -8.58 -1.54
CA VAL A 35 6.09 -7.32 -0.93
C VAL A 35 5.29 -6.49 -1.93
N ARG A 36 5.73 -6.37 -3.19
CA ARG A 36 4.97 -5.68 -4.24
C ARG A 36 3.60 -6.33 -4.50
N SER A 37 3.54 -7.65 -4.49
CA SER A 37 2.29 -8.41 -4.63
C SER A 37 1.36 -8.15 -3.46
N GLN A 38 1.87 -8.16 -2.23
CA GLN A 38 1.08 -7.92 -1.03
C GLN A 38 0.56 -6.47 -0.99
N ILE A 39 1.37 -5.49 -1.44
CA ILE A 39 0.94 -4.09 -1.58
C ILE A 39 -0.24 -3.94 -2.54
N SER A 40 -0.39 -4.81 -3.55
CA SER A 40 -1.51 -4.70 -4.50
C SER A 40 -2.88 -4.93 -3.88
N GLU A 41 -2.97 -5.62 -2.73
CA GLU A 41 -4.22 -5.80 -1.99
C GLU A 41 -4.83 -4.46 -1.57
N GLY A 42 -4.01 -3.52 -1.09
CA GLY A 42 -4.47 -2.20 -0.67
C GLY A 42 -5.17 -1.43 -1.79
N PHE A 43 -4.78 -1.63 -3.04
CA PHE A 43 -5.42 -0.99 -4.18
C PHE A 43 -6.82 -1.55 -4.42
N MET A 44 -7.05 -2.83 -4.16
CA MET A 44 -8.37 -3.45 -4.24
C MET A 44 -9.29 -2.94 -3.12
N LEU A 45 -8.77 -2.79 -1.91
CA LEU A 45 -9.53 -2.28 -0.76
C LEU A 45 -9.87 -0.78 -0.86
N VAL A 46 -9.12 -0.02 -1.66
CA VAL A 46 -9.38 1.41 -1.90
C VAL A 46 -10.54 1.67 -2.86
N GLU A 47 -10.87 0.75 -3.77
CA GLU A 47 -11.93 0.96 -4.75
C GLU A 47 -13.31 1.34 -4.14
N PRO A 48 -13.84 0.66 -3.11
CA PRO A 48 -15.10 1.10 -2.48
C PRO A 48 -14.99 2.50 -1.85
N VAL A 49 -13.83 2.86 -1.31
CA VAL A 49 -13.56 4.20 -0.75
C VAL A 49 -13.59 5.27 -1.84
N ARG A 50 -13.00 5.00 -3.01
CA ARG A 50 -13.06 5.93 -4.15
C ARG A 50 -14.49 6.16 -4.62
N VAL A 51 -15.30 5.11 -4.67
CA VAL A 51 -16.71 5.21 -5.04
C VAL A 51 -17.46 6.10 -4.03
N GLY A 52 -17.31 5.81 -2.72
CA GLY A 52 -17.96 6.61 -1.67
C GLY A 52 -17.53 8.08 -1.67
N MET A 53 -16.23 8.36 -1.85
CA MET A 53 -15.73 9.72 -1.98
C MET A 53 -16.25 10.43 -3.23
N THR A 54 -16.36 9.69 -4.34
CA THR A 54 -16.90 10.23 -5.61
C THR A 54 -18.36 10.61 -5.45
N GLU A 55 -19.17 9.69 -4.93
CA GLU A 55 -20.59 9.91 -4.69
C GLU A 55 -20.82 11.10 -3.75
N PHE A 56 -20.06 11.15 -2.64
CA PHE A 56 -20.12 12.25 -1.70
C PHE A 56 -19.78 13.59 -2.34
N TYR A 57 -18.68 13.64 -3.11
CA TYR A 57 -18.29 14.86 -3.82
C TYR A 57 -19.35 15.31 -4.83
N THR A 58 -19.91 14.37 -5.61
CA THR A 58 -20.97 14.70 -6.58
C THR A 58 -22.26 15.20 -5.92
N THR A 59 -22.56 14.75 -4.69
CA THR A 59 -23.77 15.12 -3.97
C THR A 59 -23.62 16.45 -3.21
N TYR A 60 -22.48 16.65 -2.55
CA TYR A 60 -22.27 17.77 -1.63
C TYR A 60 -21.31 18.85 -2.15
N GLY A 61 -20.60 18.61 -3.25
CA GLY A 61 -19.63 19.55 -3.83
C GLY A 61 -18.35 19.74 -3.02
N ARG A 62 -18.10 18.90 -2.00
CA ARG A 62 -16.91 18.92 -1.15
C ARG A 62 -16.42 17.49 -0.90
N TRP A 63 -15.15 17.34 -0.51
CA TRP A 63 -14.62 16.05 -0.12
C TRP A 63 -15.13 15.62 1.28
N PRO A 64 -15.33 14.31 1.53
CA PRO A 64 -15.71 13.81 2.84
C PRO A 64 -14.55 13.92 3.82
N ALA A 65 -14.86 14.19 5.10
CA ALA A 65 -13.84 14.35 6.13
C ALA A 65 -13.22 13.02 6.60
N ASN A 66 -13.95 11.91 6.45
CA ASN A 66 -13.62 10.60 7.00
C ASN A 66 -14.45 9.49 6.30
N ASN A 67 -14.19 8.24 6.69
CA ASN A 67 -14.87 7.05 6.15
C ASN A 67 -16.39 7.06 6.40
N GLN A 68 -16.84 7.66 7.51
CA GLN A 68 -18.27 7.73 7.85
C GLN A 68 -19.01 8.67 6.91
N GLU A 69 -18.47 9.85 6.62
CA GLU A 69 -19.05 10.77 5.64
C GLU A 69 -19.10 10.14 4.25
N ALA A 70 -18.08 9.38 3.87
CA ALA A 70 -18.05 8.66 2.60
C ALA A 70 -18.95 7.41 2.56
N GLY A 71 -19.64 7.06 3.66
CA GLY A 71 -20.53 5.90 3.73
C GLY A 71 -19.83 4.54 3.65
N VAL A 72 -18.53 4.48 3.94
CA VAL A 72 -17.72 3.25 3.86
C VAL A 72 -17.36 2.67 5.23
N SER A 73 -17.72 3.36 6.31
CA SER A 73 -17.60 2.87 7.69
C SER A 73 -18.61 3.54 8.62
N ASP A 74 -18.86 2.93 9.77
CA ASP A 74 -19.81 3.45 10.77
C ASP A 74 -19.18 4.47 11.74
N LEU A 75 -17.84 4.52 11.86
CA LEU A 75 -17.14 5.45 12.77
C LEU A 75 -16.19 6.40 12.03
N PRO A 76 -15.99 7.64 12.53
CA PRO A 76 -15.18 8.66 11.86
C PRO A 76 -13.68 8.56 12.17
N ALA A 77 -13.25 7.67 13.07
CA ALA A 77 -11.88 7.64 13.58
C ALA A 77 -10.98 6.67 12.79
N LEU A 78 -9.79 7.16 12.40
CA LEU A 78 -8.73 6.36 11.77
C LEU A 78 -8.41 5.14 12.64
N PHE A 79 -8.14 3.98 12.03
CA PHE A 79 -7.79 2.72 12.71
C PHE A 79 -8.83 2.13 13.68
N VAL A 80 -10.02 2.74 13.84
CA VAL A 80 -11.04 2.24 14.78
C VAL A 80 -12.16 1.48 14.06
N SER A 81 -12.27 1.66 12.73
CA SER A 81 -13.24 0.97 11.86
C SER A 81 -12.85 1.09 10.38
N GLY A 82 -11.54 1.13 10.11
CA GLY A 82 -11.02 1.20 8.76
C GLY A 82 -11.30 -0.10 8.00
N ILE A 83 -11.15 -0.06 6.68
CA ILE A 83 -11.21 -1.29 5.87
C ILE A 83 -9.90 -2.05 6.08
N GLU A 84 -9.97 -3.28 6.56
CA GLU A 84 -8.82 -4.14 6.85
C GLU A 84 -8.64 -5.21 5.77
N GLY A 85 -7.43 -5.76 5.67
CA GLY A 85 -7.09 -6.88 4.81
C GLY A 85 -5.99 -7.74 5.41
N ASP A 86 -5.53 -8.75 4.67
CA ASP A 86 -4.48 -9.66 5.13
C ASP A 86 -3.16 -8.92 5.33
N TYR A 87 -2.84 -7.96 4.45
CA TYR A 87 -1.62 -7.16 4.52
C TYR A 87 -1.86 -5.67 4.77
N VAL A 88 -3.13 -5.27 4.86
CA VAL A 88 -3.56 -3.89 5.05
C VAL A 88 -4.12 -3.75 6.46
N GLN A 89 -3.48 -2.91 7.25
CA GLN A 89 -3.90 -2.60 8.61
C GLN A 89 -5.16 -1.73 8.63
N SER A 90 -5.24 -0.73 7.75
CA SER A 90 -6.46 0.05 7.57
C SER A 90 -6.42 0.83 6.26
N VAL A 91 -7.61 1.07 5.69
CA VAL A 91 -7.84 2.11 4.69
C VAL A 91 -8.75 3.16 5.30
N ASP A 92 -8.26 4.39 5.34
CA ASP A 92 -8.95 5.50 5.99
C ASP A 92 -8.91 6.78 5.16
N ILE A 93 -9.99 7.56 5.21
CA ILE A 93 -10.03 8.92 4.68
C ILE A 93 -9.55 9.89 5.76
N TYR A 94 -8.63 10.77 5.38
CA TYR A 94 -8.13 11.85 6.20
C TYR A 94 -8.31 13.19 5.47
N GLN A 95 -8.95 14.14 6.14
CA GLN A 95 -9.05 15.51 5.65
C GLN A 95 -7.93 16.38 6.22
N ASP A 96 -7.24 17.04 5.30
CA ASP A 96 -6.35 18.14 5.62
C ASP A 96 -7.17 19.36 6.03
N VAL A 97 -6.93 19.83 7.25
CA VAL A 97 -7.54 21.03 7.83
C VAL A 97 -6.51 22.13 8.04
N THR A 98 -5.33 22.00 7.44
CA THR A 98 -4.24 22.99 7.55
C THR A 98 -4.63 24.31 6.90
N ASP A 99 -5.32 24.26 5.77
CA ASP A 99 -5.91 25.42 5.11
C ASP A 99 -7.44 25.35 5.21
N PRO A 100 -8.08 26.21 6.03
CA PRO A 100 -9.53 26.19 6.18
C PRO A 100 -10.29 26.63 4.91
N ASP A 101 -9.61 27.32 3.98
CA ASP A 101 -10.20 27.77 2.72
C ASP A 101 -10.09 26.71 1.60
N ASP A 102 -9.22 25.71 1.77
CA ASP A 102 -9.00 24.60 0.82
C ASP A 102 -8.90 23.24 1.53
N LEU A 103 -10.05 22.74 1.99
CA LEU A 103 -10.13 21.42 2.62
C LEU A 103 -9.96 20.29 1.59
N GLN A 104 -8.81 19.62 1.66
CA GLN A 104 -8.46 18.50 0.79
C GLN A 104 -8.52 17.17 1.56
N SER A 105 -9.11 16.13 0.98
CA SER A 105 -9.13 14.80 1.60
C SER A 105 -8.26 13.81 0.85
N TYR A 106 -7.72 12.84 1.59
CA TYR A 106 -6.81 11.83 1.10
C TYR A 106 -7.26 10.46 1.56
N ILE A 107 -7.09 9.45 0.72
CA ILE A 107 -7.18 8.07 1.16
C ILE A 107 -5.80 7.65 1.64
N LEU A 108 -5.73 7.09 2.84
CA LEU A 108 -4.52 6.54 3.46
C LEU A 108 -4.67 5.02 3.49
N ILE A 109 -3.74 4.30 2.88
CA ILE A 109 -3.60 2.86 3.08
C ILE A 109 -2.45 2.64 4.05
N PHE A 110 -2.70 1.99 5.18
CA PHE A 110 -1.68 1.55 6.11
C PHE A 110 -1.40 0.06 5.92
N TYR A 111 -0.15 -0.30 5.70
CA TYR A 111 0.28 -1.69 5.55
C TYR A 111 0.81 -2.26 6.86
N SER A 112 0.42 -3.50 7.15
CA SER A 112 0.87 -4.23 8.34
C SER A 112 2.34 -4.63 8.24
N THR A 113 3.09 -4.38 9.30
CA THR A 113 4.51 -4.74 9.39
C THR A 113 4.74 -6.10 10.03
N ALA A 114 3.74 -6.64 10.73
CA ALA A 114 3.72 -8.02 11.19
C ALA A 114 3.75 -8.98 10.00
N GLU A 115 3.00 -8.65 8.95
CA GLU A 115 2.84 -9.50 7.76
C GLU A 115 3.86 -9.17 6.64
N MET A 116 4.44 -7.97 6.68
CA MET A 116 5.49 -7.52 5.76
C MET A 116 6.74 -7.00 6.50
N PRO A 117 7.55 -7.89 7.12
CA PRO A 117 8.72 -7.49 7.90
C PRO A 117 9.79 -6.74 7.08
N GLU A 118 9.79 -6.91 5.74
CA GLU A 118 10.70 -6.20 4.83
C GLU A 118 10.51 -4.69 4.77
N LEU A 119 9.36 -4.19 5.22
CA LEU A 119 9.06 -2.75 5.25
C LEU A 119 9.89 -2.03 6.32
N ARG A 120 10.19 -2.68 7.45
CA ARG A 120 11.08 -2.24 8.56
C ARG A 120 10.69 -0.96 9.31
N SER A 121 9.64 -0.25 8.91
CA SER A 121 9.11 0.93 9.60
C SER A 121 7.84 0.55 10.35
N ALA A 122 7.55 1.16 11.51
CA ALA A 122 6.33 0.86 12.29
C ALA A 122 5.02 1.13 11.51
N PHE A 123 5.04 2.15 10.65
CA PHE A 123 3.97 2.45 9.70
C PHE A 123 4.54 2.53 8.30
N ASN A 124 3.75 2.08 7.33
CA ASN A 124 4.04 2.14 5.91
C ASN A 124 2.77 2.51 5.18
N LEU A 125 2.79 3.58 4.41
CA LEU A 125 1.59 4.08 3.76
C LEU A 125 1.77 4.40 2.28
N ILE A 126 0.65 4.31 1.58
CA ILE A 126 0.43 4.85 0.23
C ILE A 126 -0.82 5.71 0.31
N THR A 127 -0.84 6.83 -0.42
CA THR A 127 -1.93 7.79 -0.38
C THR A 127 -2.55 7.96 -1.75
N PHE A 128 -3.84 8.32 -1.77
CA PHE A 128 -4.50 8.82 -2.96
C PHE A 128 -5.05 10.20 -2.71
N LYS A 129 -4.75 11.12 -3.63
CA LYS A 129 -5.36 12.43 -3.69
C LYS A 129 -6.41 12.43 -4.81
N PRO A 130 -7.69 12.69 -4.49
CA PRO A 130 -8.68 12.95 -5.51
C PRO A 130 -8.55 14.39 -6.04
N THR A 131 -8.72 14.56 -7.35
CA THR A 131 -8.79 15.85 -8.01
C THR A 131 -10.03 15.86 -8.90
N ALA A 132 -10.95 16.79 -8.64
CA ALA A 132 -12.13 16.95 -9.49
C ALA A 132 -11.72 17.64 -10.79
N VAL A 133 -12.06 17.04 -11.94
CA VAL A 133 -11.76 17.62 -13.25
C VAL A 133 -12.90 18.59 -13.62
N ALA A 134 -12.56 19.88 -13.78
CA ALA A 134 -13.52 20.97 -13.94
C ALA A 134 -14.52 20.80 -15.10
N ASP A 135 -14.14 20.08 -16.16
CA ASP A 135 -14.92 20.02 -17.42
C ASP A 135 -15.56 18.65 -17.71
N GLY A 136 -15.40 17.66 -16.83
CA GLY A 136 -15.76 16.27 -17.13
C GLY A 136 -16.62 15.53 -16.12
N GLY A 137 -16.87 16.11 -14.93
CA GLY A 137 -17.56 15.42 -13.83
C GLY A 137 -16.83 14.17 -13.30
N SER A 138 -15.65 13.88 -13.82
CA SER A 138 -14.79 12.77 -13.43
C SER A 138 -13.82 13.20 -12.34
N ILE A 139 -13.46 12.25 -11.48
CA ILE A 139 -12.44 12.45 -10.44
C ILE A 139 -11.19 11.70 -10.84
N GLU A 140 -10.08 12.43 -10.92
CA GLU A 140 -8.76 11.86 -11.12
C GLU A 140 -8.14 11.50 -9.77
N TRP A 141 -7.49 10.33 -9.71
CA TRP A 141 -6.89 9.79 -8.50
C TRP A 141 -5.38 9.72 -8.65
N ASP A 142 -4.68 10.64 -7.98
CA ASP A 142 -3.23 10.70 -7.97
C ASP A 142 -2.68 9.84 -6.82
N CYS A 143 -1.88 8.83 -7.14
CA CYS A 143 -1.29 7.94 -6.16
C CYS A 143 0.06 8.49 -5.71
N ARG A 144 0.16 8.89 -4.44
CA ARG A 144 1.39 9.44 -3.87
C ARG A 144 1.96 8.54 -2.79
N PRO A 145 3.29 8.57 -2.61
CA PRO A 145 3.91 7.80 -1.55
C PRO A 145 3.71 8.42 -0.17
N SER A 146 3.42 9.72 -0.11
CA SER A 146 3.09 10.46 1.10
C SER A 146 1.96 11.44 0.86
N VAL A 147 1.32 11.81 1.96
CA VAL A 147 0.48 13.00 2.01
C VAL A 147 1.43 14.20 2.15
N SER A 148 1.32 15.22 1.30
CA SER A 148 1.99 16.52 1.55
C SER A 148 1.35 17.30 2.71
N VAL A 149 0.62 16.60 3.59
CA VAL A 149 -0.26 17.17 4.60
C VAL A 149 0.33 16.92 5.96
N GLY A 150 0.94 17.96 6.52
CA GLY A 150 1.73 17.86 7.74
C GLY A 150 2.90 16.90 7.54
N LYS A 151 4.14 17.39 7.56
CA LYS A 151 5.38 16.62 7.32
C LYS A 151 5.54 15.34 8.17
N PHE A 152 4.64 15.09 9.11
CA PHE A 152 4.55 13.92 9.97
C PHE A 152 4.48 12.58 9.22
N TRP A 153 3.74 12.49 8.11
CA TRP A 153 3.51 11.20 7.43
C TRP A 153 4.63 10.80 6.45
N ASN A 154 5.47 11.74 6.04
CA ASN A 154 6.57 11.51 5.08
C ASN A 154 7.64 10.52 5.57
N GLN A 155 7.69 10.27 6.87
CA GLN A 155 8.62 9.28 7.45
C GLN A 155 8.11 7.83 7.36
N TYR A 156 6.85 7.65 6.97
CA TYR A 156 6.15 6.36 6.94
C TYR A 156 5.83 5.91 5.51
N GLU A 157 6.51 6.44 4.50
CA GLU A 157 6.25 6.03 3.11
C GLU A 157 6.71 4.59 2.84
N VAL A 158 5.92 3.88 2.04
CA VAL A 158 6.41 2.65 1.41
C VAL A 158 7.61 3.00 0.52
N LYS A 159 8.74 2.30 0.73
CA LYS A 159 9.98 2.51 -0.04
C LYS A 159 9.72 2.38 -1.54
N GLN A 160 10.32 3.26 -2.35
CA GLN A 160 10.10 3.33 -3.80
C GLN A 160 10.22 1.98 -4.51
N LYS A 161 11.16 1.14 -4.09
CA LYS A 161 11.38 -0.19 -4.68
C LYS A 161 10.19 -1.15 -4.52
N TYR A 162 9.29 -0.92 -3.57
CA TYR A 162 8.10 -1.74 -3.36
C TYR A 162 6.84 -1.12 -3.97
N ARG A 163 6.90 0.13 -4.45
CA ARG A 163 5.75 0.84 -5.02
C ARG A 163 5.45 0.40 -6.45
N PRO A 164 4.15 0.29 -6.82
CA PRO A 164 3.71 0.19 -8.21
C PRO A 164 4.17 1.40 -9.02
N SER A 165 4.32 1.25 -10.33
CA SER A 165 4.83 2.32 -11.20
C SER A 165 3.99 3.60 -11.14
N ARG A 166 2.67 3.48 -10.94
CA ARG A 166 1.74 4.62 -10.82
C ARG A 166 1.88 5.42 -9.51
N CYS A 167 2.61 4.90 -8.53
CA CYS A 167 2.78 5.50 -7.20
C CYS A 167 4.26 5.82 -6.91
N ARG A 168 5.07 6.05 -7.95
CA ARG A 168 6.51 6.31 -7.79
C ARG A 168 6.85 7.80 -7.73
N ASP A 169 5.98 8.65 -8.26
CA ASP A 169 6.16 10.10 -8.41
C ASP A 169 5.66 10.92 -7.20
#